data_AF-A0A7L4NC24-F1
#
_entry.id   AF-A0A7L4NC24-F1
#
_cell.length_a   1.000
_cell.length_b   1.000
_cell.length_c   1.000
_cell.angle_alpha   90.00
_cell.angle_beta   90.00
_cell.angle_gamma   90.00
#
_symmetry.space_group_name_H-M   'P 1'
#
loop_
_entity.id
_entity.type
_entity.pdbx_description
1 polymer ?
#
loop_
_entity_poly.entity_id
_entity_poly.type
_entity_poly.pdbx_seq_one_letter_code
_entity_poly.pdbx_strand_id
1 'polypeptide(L)'
;SVILLFQALVFFWDGTVSLMNTATSQIVCCFRTPPSHAVASPWKPVFTVDSVNWCLLFQGDKQEHGDQLAQRSTSHSTIFLFDFNCYPLEKAFPKKPELPPKSLQGLTWIDRCNIFLRDR
;
A
#
# COMPACT_ATOMS: atom_id res chain seq x y z
N SER A 1 0.78 -2.30 16.48
CA SER A 1 -0.19 -2.41 15.39
C SER A 1 -0.90 -1.09 15.22
N VAL A 2 -0.69 -0.38 14.11
CA VAL A 2 -1.32 0.91 13.86
C VAL A 2 -2.59 0.63 13.06
N ILE A 3 -3.73 0.78 13.72
CA ILE A 3 -5.05 0.51 13.14
C ILE A 3 -5.56 1.84 12.58
N LEU A 4 -5.53 1.98 11.25
CA LEU A 4 -6.35 2.95 10.56
C LEU A 4 -7.69 2.25 10.27
N LEU A 5 -8.72 2.57 11.05
CA LEU A 5 -9.98 1.81 11.11
C LEU A 5 -10.71 1.63 9.75
N PHE A 6 -10.33 2.37 8.70
CA PHE A 6 -10.93 2.28 7.37
C PHE A 6 -9.95 2.46 6.19
N GLN A 7 -8.64 2.23 6.40
CA GLN A 7 -7.62 2.40 5.36
C GLN A 7 -6.87 1.09 5.10
N ALA A 8 -6.75 0.70 3.84
CA ALA A 8 -5.97 -0.45 3.43
C ALA A 8 -4.97 -0.07 2.34
N LEU A 9 -3.74 -0.59 2.43
CA LEU A 9 -2.78 -0.58 1.34
C LEU A 9 -2.90 -1.88 0.56
N VAL A 10 -3.15 -1.76 -0.74
CA VAL A 10 -3.28 -2.88 -1.67
C VAL A 10 -2.04 -2.89 -2.55
N PHE A 11 -1.27 -3.97 -2.50
CA PHE A 11 -0.06 -4.14 -3.29
C PHE A 11 -0.33 -5.02 -4.49
N PHE A 12 0.11 -4.58 -5.65
CA PHE A 12 0.02 -5.30 -6.91
C PHE A 12 1.39 -5.78 -7.36
N TRP A 13 1.42 -6.89 -8.10
CA TRP A 13 2.65 -7.47 -8.63
C TRP A 13 3.37 -6.59 -9.65
N ASP A 14 2.68 -5.62 -10.24
CA ASP A 14 3.25 -4.65 -11.18
C ASP A 14 3.95 -3.46 -10.50
N GLY A 15 4.08 -3.49 -9.15
CA GLY A 15 4.68 -2.42 -8.35
C GLY A 15 3.75 -1.26 -8.05
N THR A 16 2.47 -1.38 -8.38
CA THR A 16 1.45 -0.43 -7.94
C THR A 16 1.09 -0.71 -6.48
N VAL A 17 0.98 0.35 -5.69
CA VAL A 17 0.44 0.32 -4.32
C VAL A 17 -0.72 1.30 -4.26
N SER A 18 -1.92 0.82 -3.93
CA SER A 18 -3.11 1.66 -3.83
C SER A 18 -3.52 1.83 -2.37
N LEU A 19 -3.75 3.08 -1.96
CA LEU A 19 -4.42 3.39 -0.71
C LEU A 19 -5.92 3.40 -0.95
N MET A 20 -6.64 2.55 -0.22
CA MET A 20 -8.07 2.33 -0.36
C MET A 20 -8.81 2.69 0.91
N ASN A 21 -9.95 3.37 0.75
CA ASN A 21 -10.94 3.50 1.79
C ASN A 21 -11.80 2.24 1.83
N THR A 22 -11.70 1.47 2.91
CA THR A 22 -12.41 0.20 3.05
C THR A 22 -13.88 0.38 3.44
N ALA A 23 -14.30 1.57 3.89
CA ALA A 23 -15.70 1.86 4.15
C ALA A 23 -16.49 2.12 2.86
N THR A 24 -15.87 2.76 1.87
CA THR A 24 -16.51 3.10 0.58
C THR A 24 -16.08 2.21 -0.57
N SER A 25 -15.11 1.32 -0.33
CA SER A 25 -14.43 0.53 -1.35
C SER A 25 -13.80 1.34 -2.49
N GLN A 26 -13.41 2.59 -2.23
CA GLN A 26 -12.81 3.47 -3.22
C GLN A 26 -11.29 3.56 -3.08
N ILE A 27 -10.58 3.55 -4.21
CA ILE A 27 -9.15 3.85 -4.24
C ILE A 27 -8.98 5.37 -4.15
N VAL A 28 -8.25 5.80 -3.12
CA VAL A 28 -8.02 7.20 -2.81
C VAL A 28 -6.74 7.71 -3.45
N CYS A 29 -5.70 6.89 -3.47
CA CYS A 29 -4.39 7.25 -4.02
C CYS A 29 -3.69 6.01 -4.59
N CYS A 30 -2.85 6.19 -5.60
CA CYS A 30 -2.00 5.15 -6.17
C CYS A 30 -0.56 5.64 -6.21
N PHE A 31 0.34 4.78 -5.76
CA PHE A 31 1.78 4.92 -5.83
C PHE A 31 2.30 3.87 -6.79
N ARG A 32 3.24 4.24 -7.66
CA ARG A 32 3.85 3.30 -8.60
C ARG A 32 5.35 3.50 -8.60
N THR A 33 6.09 2.40 -8.66
CA THR A 33 7.52 2.48 -8.94
C THR A 33 7.74 3.13 -10.31
N PRO A 34 8.85 3.86 -10.51
CA PRO A 34 9.22 4.32 -11.84
C PRO A 34 9.31 3.15 -12.83
N PRO A 35 9.02 3.35 -14.12
CA PRO A 35 9.07 2.26 -15.12
C PRO A 35 10.42 1.53 -15.20
N SER A 36 11.50 2.15 -14.73
CA SER A 36 12.84 1.57 -14.65
C SER A 36 13.04 0.61 -13.48
N HIS A 37 12.07 0.47 -12.56
CA HIS A 37 12.18 -0.35 -11.36
C HIS A 37 10.97 -1.28 -11.22
N ALA A 38 11.25 -2.55 -10.95
CA ALA A 38 10.26 -3.55 -10.58
C ALA A 38 10.27 -3.74 -9.07
N VAL A 39 9.22 -4.38 -8.55
CA VAL A 39 9.24 -4.83 -7.15
C VAL A 39 10.35 -5.83 -6.95
N ALA A 40 11.13 -5.63 -5.89
CA ALA A 40 12.18 -6.56 -5.51
C ALA A 40 11.63 -7.98 -5.28
N SER A 41 12.38 -8.98 -5.73
CA SER A 41 12.05 -10.40 -5.58
C SER A 41 13.18 -11.12 -4.84
N PRO A 42 12.89 -11.93 -3.80
CA PRO A 42 11.57 -12.34 -3.31
C PRO A 42 10.83 -11.24 -2.52
N TRP A 43 9.49 -11.27 -2.54
CA TRP A 43 8.62 -10.29 -1.86
C TRP A 43 8.64 -10.46 -0.33
N LYS A 44 9.76 -10.15 0.35
CA LYS A 44 9.88 -10.20 1.83
C LYS A 44 11.00 -9.31 2.40
N PRO A 45 10.69 -8.41 3.35
CA PRO A 45 9.66 -7.38 3.27
C PRO A 45 10.16 -6.22 2.40
N VAL A 46 9.55 -6.04 1.24
CA VAL A 46 9.91 -4.94 0.31
C VAL A 46 9.30 -3.60 0.70
N PHE A 47 8.62 -3.51 1.86
CA PHE A 47 7.95 -2.30 2.29
C PHE A 47 7.84 -2.16 3.81
N THR A 48 7.75 -0.92 4.28
CA THR A 48 7.39 -0.58 5.67
C THR A 48 6.58 0.71 5.70
N VAL A 49 5.75 0.87 6.73
CA VAL A 49 4.94 2.08 6.95
C VAL A 49 5.40 2.73 8.24
N ASP A 50 5.84 3.99 8.14
CA ASP A 50 6.08 4.84 9.29
C ASP A 50 4.78 5.58 9.63
N SER A 51 4.16 5.20 10.75
CA SER A 51 2.93 5.82 11.22
C SER A 51 3.14 7.19 11.87
N VAL A 52 4.37 7.52 12.29
CA VAL A 52 4.68 8.81 12.92
C VAL A 52 4.80 9.88 11.85
N ASN A 53 5.57 9.60 10.80
CA ASN A 53 5.75 10.52 9.68
C ASN A 53 4.67 10.35 8.60
N TRP A 54 3.80 9.34 8.73
CA TRP A 54 2.80 8.99 7.74
C TRP A 54 3.44 8.85 6.35
N CYS A 55 4.37 7.90 6.23
CA CYS A 55 5.01 7.59 4.95
C CYS A 55 5.12 6.08 4.69
N LEU A 56 5.05 5.69 3.42
CA LEU A 56 5.28 4.34 2.93
C LEU A 56 6.67 4.29 2.30
N LEU A 57 7.51 3.39 2.80
CA LEU A 57 8.79 3.08 2.18
C LEU A 57 8.68 1.77 1.42
N PHE A 58 9.24 1.73 0.21
CA PHE A 58 9.17 0.60 -0.68
C PHE A 58 10.48 0.37 -1.43
N GLN A 59 11.01 -0.85 -1.43
CA GLN A 59 12.23 -1.22 -2.16
C GLN A 59 11.87 -1.67 -3.58
N GLY A 60 12.44 -1.00 -4.57
CA GLY A 60 12.38 -1.44 -5.97
C GLY A 60 13.77 -1.77 -6.49
N ASP A 61 13.85 -2.86 -7.26
CA ASP A 61 15.06 -3.25 -7.95
C ASP A 61 15.04 -2.67 -9.36
N LYS A 62 16.17 -2.15 -9.81
CA LYS A 62 16.33 -1.67 -11.18
C LYS A 62 16.07 -2.82 -12.17
N GLN A 63 15.15 -2.62 -13.12
CA GLN A 63 15.02 -3.54 -14.24
C GLN A 63 16.23 -3.40 -15.16
N GLU A 64 16.95 -4.49 -15.38
CA GLU A 64 17.95 -4.55 -16.44
C GLU A 64 17.26 -4.82 -17.78
N HIS A 65 17.47 -3.92 -18.74
CA HIS A 65 16.90 -4.02 -20.07
C HIS A 65 17.94 -4.67 -21.00
N GLY A 66 17.73 -5.96 -21.34
CA GLY A 66 18.41 -6.67 -22.43
C GLY A 66 19.89 -7.06 -22.22
N ASP A 67 20.17 -8.36 -22.43
CA ASP A 67 21.46 -8.96 -22.80
C ASP A 67 22.73 -8.66 -21.97
N GLN A 68 22.61 -8.42 -20.66
CA GLN A 68 23.75 -8.50 -19.75
C GLN A 68 23.62 -9.69 -18.80
N LEU A 69 23.73 -10.89 -19.39
CA LEU A 69 23.91 -12.16 -18.66
C LEU A 69 25.22 -12.20 -17.82
N ALA A 70 26.01 -11.12 -17.82
CA ALA A 70 27.36 -11.09 -17.29
C ALA A 70 27.60 -9.94 -16.31
N GLN A 71 26.73 -9.72 -15.32
CA GLN A 71 27.13 -9.14 -14.03
C GLN A 71 26.09 -9.43 -12.96
N ARG A 72 26.11 -10.67 -12.46
CA ARG A 72 25.34 -11.12 -11.30
C ARG A 72 25.92 -10.56 -9.98
N SER A 73 26.37 -9.32 -9.98
CA SER A 73 26.99 -8.66 -8.83
C SER A 73 26.32 -7.30 -8.64
N THR A 74 25.49 -7.23 -7.59
CA THR A 74 24.76 -6.07 -7.07
C THR A 74 23.56 -5.62 -7.89
N SER A 75 22.40 -6.24 -7.65
CA SER A 75 21.10 -5.60 -7.89
C SER A 75 21.12 -4.22 -7.23
N HIS A 76 21.10 -3.14 -8.01
CA HIS A 76 20.98 -1.80 -7.47
C HIS A 76 19.56 -1.61 -6.96
N SER A 77 19.35 -1.87 -5.67
CA SER A 77 18.08 -1.62 -4.99
C SER A 77 17.95 -0.15 -4.62
N THR A 78 16.78 0.42 -4.92
CA THR A 78 16.42 1.80 -4.57
C THR A 78 15.26 1.78 -3.58
N ILE A 79 15.33 2.62 -2.55
CA ILE A 79 14.21 2.82 -1.63
C ILE A 79 13.40 4.03 -2.09
N PHE A 80 12.13 3.79 -2.39
CA PHE A 80 11.13 4.79 -2.70
C PHE A 80 10.41 5.19 -1.41
N LEU A 81 10.17 6.49 -1.24
CA LEU A 81 9.40 7.05 -0.14
C LEU A 81 8.17 7.75 -0.72
N PHE A 82 7.00 7.35 -0.22
CA PHE A 82 5.73 7.98 -0.51
C PHE A 82 5.23 8.65 0.75
N ASP A 83 5.26 9.98 0.76
CA ASP A 83 4.69 10.79 1.83
C ASP A 83 3.19 10.93 1.62
N PHE A 84 2.41 10.42 2.57
CA PHE A 84 0.94 10.50 2.51
C PHE A 84 0.43 11.93 2.71
N ASN A 85 1.22 12.82 3.32
CA ASN A 85 0.85 14.24 3.53
C ASN A 85 0.81 15.04 2.21
N CYS A 86 1.50 14.56 1.17
CA CYS A 86 1.47 15.19 -0.16
C CYS A 86 0.10 15.02 -0.85
N TYR A 87 -0.76 14.14 -0.34
CA TYR A 87 -2.10 13.93 -0.88
C TYR A 87 -3.15 14.48 0.11
N PRO A 88 -4.23 15.15 -0.36
CA PRO A 88 -5.25 15.72 0.51
C PRO A 88 -6.18 14.63 1.10
N LEU A 89 -5.59 13.72 1.88
CA LEU A 89 -6.24 12.54 2.45
C LEU A 89 -7.41 12.92 3.37
N GLU A 90 -7.41 14.12 3.94
CA GLU A 90 -8.51 14.61 4.77
C GLU A 90 -9.87 14.61 4.05
N LYS A 91 -9.88 14.76 2.71
CA LYS A 91 -11.12 14.70 1.91
C LYS A 91 -11.65 13.29 1.74
N ALA A 92 -10.75 12.31 1.71
CA ALA A 92 -11.09 10.91 1.46
C ALA A 92 -11.21 10.09 2.77
N PHE A 93 -10.61 10.61 3.85
CA PHE A 93 -10.59 10.06 5.20
C PHE A 93 -10.94 11.18 6.19
N PRO A 94 -12.24 11.49 6.35
CA PRO A 94 -12.65 12.50 7.31
C PRO A 94 -12.17 12.14 8.72
N LYS A 95 -11.59 13.12 9.43
CA LYS A 95 -11.05 12.95 10.80
C LYS A 95 -12.09 12.51 11.83
N LYS A 96 -13.38 12.75 11.55
CA LYS A 96 -14.47 12.12 12.28
C LYS A 96 -14.76 10.78 11.60
N PRO A 97 -14.50 9.65 12.28
CA PRO A 97 -14.95 8.36 11.78
C PRO A 97 -16.47 8.44 11.67
N GLU A 98 -17.00 8.33 10.45
CA GLU A 98 -18.40 7.99 10.31
C GLU A 98 -18.61 6.66 11.02
N LEU A 99 -19.65 6.57 11.84
CA LEU A 99 -19.95 5.34 12.56
C LEU A 99 -20.08 4.21 11.55
N PRO A 100 -19.52 3.01 11.82
CA PRO A 100 -19.72 1.87 10.94
C PRO A 100 -21.21 1.71 10.67
N PRO A 101 -21.62 1.27 9.46
CA PRO A 101 -22.99 0.83 9.22
C PRO A 101 -23.49 -0.02 10.38
N LYS A 102 -24.74 0.17 10.82
CA LYS A 102 -25.31 -0.52 11.99
C LYS A 102 -25.12 -2.04 11.94
N SER A 103 -25.08 -2.62 10.73
CA SER A 103 -24.82 -4.05 10.49
C SER A 103 -23.40 -4.52 10.87
N LEU A 104 -22.41 -3.61 10.86
CA LEU A 104 -21.03 -3.89 11.23
C LEU A 104 -20.74 -3.58 12.72
N GLN A 105 -21.63 -2.84 13.37
CA GLN A 105 -21.53 -2.55 14.80
C GLN A 105 -21.89 -3.81 15.60
N GLY A 106 -20.94 -4.34 16.37
CA GLY A 106 -21.06 -5.59 17.13
C GLY A 106 -20.23 -6.76 16.59
N LEU A 107 -19.74 -6.66 15.36
CA LEU A 107 -18.80 -7.65 14.79
C LEU A 107 -17.39 -7.46 15.30
N THR A 108 -16.67 -8.57 15.48
CA THR A 108 -15.23 -8.56 15.74
C THR A 108 -14.48 -7.98 14.55
N TRP A 109 -13.25 -7.50 14.78
CA TRP A 109 -12.41 -6.98 13.70
C TRP A 109 -12.16 -8.02 12.60
N ILE A 110 -11.96 -9.27 12.99
CA ILE A 110 -11.72 -10.39 12.06
C ILE A 110 -12.93 -10.61 11.15
N ASP A 111 -14.14 -10.58 11.69
CA ASP A 111 -15.36 -10.77 10.89
C ASP A 111 -15.58 -9.62 9.90
N ARG A 112 -15.26 -8.38 10.32
CA ARG A 112 -15.32 -7.21 9.43
C ARG A 112 -14.33 -7.35 8.27
N CYS A 113 -13.10 -7.76 8.55
CA CYS A 113 -12.11 -8.03 7.50
C CYS A 113 -12.58 -9.15 6.56
N ASN A 114 -13.15 -10.23 7.10
CA ASN A 114 -13.64 -11.35 6.30
C ASN A 114 -14.79 -10.96 5.36
N ILE A 115 -15.70 -10.09 5.80
CA ILE A 115 -16.78 -9.57 4.94
C ILE A 115 -16.18 -8.77 3.78
N PHE A 116 -15.26 -7.85 4.08
CA PHE A 116 -14.62 -7.03 3.06
C PHE A 116 -13.85 -7.87 2.02
N LEU A 117 -13.22 -8.96 2.44
CA LEU A 117 -12.46 -9.83 1.54
C LEU A 117 -13.34 -10.77 0.69
N ARG A 118 -14.62 -10.97 1.04
CA ARG A 118 -15.53 -11.87 0.31
C ARG A 118 -16.14 -11.25 -0.94
N ASP A 119 -16.29 -9.93 -0.98
CA ASP A 119 -16.97 -9.22 -2.08
C ASP A 119 -15.99 -8.78 -3.20
N ARG A 120 -14.85 -9.47 -3.34
CA ARG A 120 -13.82 -9.23 -4.37
C ARG A 120 -13.56 -10.49 -5.18
#